data_AF-A0AAT9HFI9-F1
#
_entry.id   AF-A0AAT9HFI9-F1
#
_cell.length_a   1.000
_cell.length_b   1.000
_cell.length_c   1.000
_cell.angle_alpha   90.00
_cell.angle_beta   90.00
_cell.angle_gamma   90.00
#
_symmetry.space_group_name_H-M   'P 1'
#
loop_
_entity.id
_entity.type
_entity.pdbx_description
1 polymer ?
#
loop_
_entity_poly.entity_id
_entity_poly.type
_entity_poly.pdbx_seq_one_letter_code
_entity_poly.pdbx_strand_id
1 'polypeptide(L)'
;MRGLSARHPGQPGRRGERRRGAGRHPAIREITERFIGDPELSNLPRKFKTSVSWLPDVPFQIHDVSFLGVEHPELGPGFDLWLGGGLSTAPRLADRAGAWVPLAEVPEVWAGWSVCSVTTATGGCATGPG
;
A
#
# COMPACT_ATOMS: atom_id res chain seq x y z
N MET A 1 11.47 -28.84 -45.61
CA MET A 1 12.37 -27.75 -45.13
C MET A 1 11.50 -26.77 -44.34
N ARG A 2 11.53 -26.86 -43.00
CA ARG A 2 11.98 -25.83 -42.04
C ARG A 2 11.18 -24.50 -42.16
N GLY A 3 10.54 -23.96 -41.13
CA GLY A 3 10.99 -23.94 -39.75
C GLY A 3 9.89 -23.76 -38.70
N LEU A 4 10.16 -24.39 -37.56
CA LEU A 4 9.66 -24.00 -36.26
C LEU A 4 9.97 -22.52 -36.01
N SER A 5 8.95 -21.71 -35.70
CA SER A 5 9.19 -20.45 -34.98
C SER A 5 9.13 -20.73 -33.49
N ALA A 6 10.19 -20.30 -32.82
CA ALA A 6 10.55 -20.66 -31.46
C ALA A 6 9.50 -20.26 -30.43
N ARG A 7 9.19 -21.22 -29.53
CA ARG A 7 8.65 -20.93 -28.21
C ARG A 7 9.70 -20.09 -27.49
N HIS A 8 9.31 -18.92 -27.00
CA HIS A 8 10.12 -18.09 -26.14
C HIS A 8 10.52 -18.91 -24.89
N PRO A 9 11.82 -19.13 -24.62
CA PRO A 9 12.25 -19.84 -23.43
C PRO A 9 12.15 -18.90 -22.22
N GLY A 10 11.43 -19.32 -21.18
CA GLY A 10 11.78 -18.90 -19.82
C GLY A 10 10.80 -18.05 -19.02
N GLN A 11 9.48 -18.18 -19.20
CA GLN A 11 8.59 -17.96 -18.06
C GLN A 11 8.35 -19.32 -17.40
N PRO A 12 9.08 -19.70 -16.33
CA PRO A 12 8.78 -20.93 -15.62
C PRO A 12 7.35 -20.82 -15.10
N GLY A 13 6.47 -21.68 -15.62
CA GLY A 13 5.16 -21.87 -15.07
C GLY A 13 5.30 -22.18 -13.59
N ARG A 14 4.87 -21.26 -12.72
CA ARG A 14 4.83 -21.46 -11.27
C ARG A 14 3.71 -22.44 -10.94
N ARG A 15 3.95 -23.70 -11.28
CA ARG A 15 3.25 -24.85 -10.75
C ARG A 15 4.04 -25.30 -9.52
N GLY A 16 3.55 -24.94 -8.34
CA GLY A 16 4.02 -25.51 -7.08
C GLY A 16 5.02 -24.65 -6.29
N GLU A 17 4.54 -23.55 -5.72
CA GLU A 17 5.11 -23.01 -4.47
C GLU A 17 4.04 -23.18 -3.39
N ARG A 18 3.85 -24.41 -2.90
CA ARG A 18 3.22 -24.60 -1.59
C ARG A 18 4.34 -24.58 -0.56
N ARG A 19 4.24 -23.60 0.37
CA ARG A 19 4.84 -23.48 1.72
C ARG A 19 6.01 -22.51 1.88
N ARG A 20 5.68 -21.26 2.27
CA ARG A 20 6.00 -20.65 3.59
C ARG A 20 4.86 -19.68 3.96
N GLY A 21 4.07 -19.98 4.99
CA GLY A 21 3.04 -19.11 5.55
C GLY A 21 1.92 -18.66 4.60
N ALA A 22 0.83 -19.42 4.50
CA ALA A 22 -0.43 -18.84 4.05
C ALA A 22 -0.93 -17.89 5.15
N GLY A 23 -0.64 -16.60 5.03
CA GLY A 23 -1.13 -15.61 5.98
C GLY A 23 -0.44 -14.27 5.81
N ARG A 24 -1.20 -13.30 5.26
CA ARG A 24 -0.85 -11.88 5.02
C ARG A 24 -0.07 -11.55 3.75
N HIS A 25 -0.55 -10.52 3.06
CA HIS A 25 0.06 -9.89 1.87
C HIS A 25 1.50 -9.42 2.17
N PRO A 26 2.47 -9.56 1.24
CA PRO A 26 3.89 -9.27 1.50
C PRO A 26 4.13 -7.85 2.03
N ALA A 27 3.49 -6.83 1.46
CA ALA A 27 3.62 -5.46 1.98
C ALA A 27 3.08 -5.31 3.41
N ILE A 28 1.99 -6.01 3.77
CA ILE A 28 1.44 -5.96 5.12
C ILE A 28 2.40 -6.63 6.11
N ARG A 29 3.06 -7.72 5.69
CA ARG A 29 4.08 -8.38 6.48
C ARG A 29 5.25 -7.43 6.76
N GLU A 30 5.79 -6.79 5.73
CA GLU A 30 6.88 -5.82 5.88
C GLU A 30 6.49 -4.64 6.78
N ILE A 31 5.30 -4.05 6.59
CA ILE A 31 4.79 -2.99 7.46
C ILE A 31 4.73 -3.45 8.92
N THR A 32 4.25 -4.68 9.14
CA THR A 32 4.10 -5.22 10.49
C THR A 32 5.43 -5.49 11.16
N GLU A 33 6.36 -6.13 10.44
CA GLU A 33 7.68 -6.49 10.95
C GLU A 33 8.53 -5.25 11.25
N ARG A 34 8.38 -4.17 10.47
CA ARG A 34 9.21 -2.96 10.60
C ARG A 34 8.65 -1.93 11.59
N PHE A 35 7.33 -1.74 11.64
CA PHE A 35 6.75 -0.55 12.26
C PHE A 35 5.79 -0.83 13.42
N ILE A 36 5.23 -2.04 13.51
CA ILE A 36 4.28 -2.34 14.59
C ILE A 36 5.06 -2.62 15.87
N GLY A 37 4.82 -1.79 16.89
CA GLY A 37 5.59 -1.79 18.15
C GLY A 37 6.67 -0.71 18.19
N ASP A 38 6.86 0.05 17.12
CA ASP A 38 7.74 1.22 17.12
C ASP A 38 7.15 2.31 18.04
N PRO A 39 7.89 2.78 19.07
CA PRO A 39 7.45 3.87 19.93
C PRO A 39 7.08 5.16 19.18
N GLU A 40 7.73 5.47 18.05
CA GLU A 40 7.46 6.68 17.25
C GLU A 40 6.07 6.63 16.60
N LEU A 41 5.57 5.42 16.31
CA LEU A 41 4.27 5.19 15.69
C LEU A 41 3.23 4.62 16.67
N SER A 42 3.57 4.53 17.96
CA SER A 42 2.68 3.98 18.99
C SER A 42 1.74 5.01 19.60
N ASN A 43 2.07 6.31 19.53
CA ASN A 43 1.26 7.40 20.07
C ASN A 43 0.64 8.27 18.97
N LEU A 44 0.00 7.62 17.99
CA LEU A 44 -0.71 8.35 16.94
C LEU A 44 -1.88 9.14 17.53
N PRO A 45 -2.24 10.29 16.93
CA PRO A 45 -3.29 11.19 17.44
C PRO A 45 -4.67 10.53 17.56
N ARG A 46 -4.87 9.47 16.76
CA ARG A 46 -6.03 8.60 16.75
C ARG A 46 -5.64 7.24 16.17
N LYS A 47 -6.58 6.28 16.20
CA LYS A 47 -6.50 5.04 15.42
C LYS A 47 -6.14 5.37 13.97
N PHE A 48 -5.25 4.56 13.40
CA PHE A 48 -4.79 4.68 12.03
C PHE A 48 -5.09 3.38 11.29
N LYS A 49 -6.09 3.43 10.42
CA LYS A 49 -6.61 2.28 9.69
C LYS A 49 -5.95 2.20 8.32
N THR A 50 -5.43 1.02 8.01
CA THR A 50 -4.72 0.75 6.76
C THR A 50 -5.32 -0.45 6.04
N SER A 51 -5.39 -0.39 4.71
CA SER A 51 -5.60 -1.58 3.87
C SER A 51 -4.66 -1.65 2.68
N VAL A 52 -4.28 -2.88 2.32
CA VAL A 52 -3.57 -3.19 1.08
C VAL A 52 -4.31 -4.36 0.44
N SER A 53 -4.89 -4.16 -0.74
CA SER A 53 -5.58 -5.21 -1.49
C SER A 53 -5.42 -5.01 -3.00
N TRP A 54 -5.41 -6.11 -3.74
CA TRP A 54 -5.44 -6.05 -5.19
C TRP A 54 -6.83 -5.74 -5.74
N LEU A 55 -7.87 -6.23 -5.06
CA LEU A 55 -9.26 -6.03 -5.44
C LEU A 55 -9.91 -4.99 -4.52
N PRO A 56 -10.99 -4.31 -4.96
CA PRO A 56 -11.76 -3.40 -4.12
C PRO A 56 -12.70 -4.16 -3.16
N ASP A 57 -12.19 -5.21 -2.51
CA ASP A 57 -12.90 -6.07 -1.55
C ASP A 57 -12.70 -5.64 -0.09
N VAL A 58 -11.92 -4.58 0.12
CA VAL A 58 -11.71 -3.90 1.40
C VAL A 58 -12.40 -2.54 1.38
N PRO A 59 -12.82 -2.00 2.53
CA PRO A 59 -13.48 -0.70 2.59
C PRO A 59 -12.45 0.45 2.51
N PHE A 60 -11.68 0.51 1.42
CA PHE A 60 -10.53 1.40 1.23
C PHE A 60 -10.87 2.89 1.35
N GLN A 61 -12.11 3.26 1.00
CA GLN A 61 -12.58 4.65 1.06
C GLN A 61 -12.81 5.16 2.48
N ILE A 62 -12.80 4.32 3.51
CA ILE A 62 -13.05 4.75 4.91
C ILE A 62 -11.84 4.54 5.82
N HIS A 63 -10.69 4.22 5.23
CA HIS A 63 -9.42 4.04 5.92
C HIS A 63 -8.56 5.30 5.77
N ASP A 64 -7.65 5.50 6.72
CA ASP A 64 -6.73 6.65 6.74
C ASP A 64 -5.73 6.57 5.57
N VAL A 65 -5.31 5.34 5.21
CA VAL A 65 -4.47 5.05 4.04
C VAL A 65 -4.83 3.71 3.43
N SER A 66 -4.97 3.67 2.10
CA SER A 66 -5.22 2.43 1.36
C SER A 66 -4.41 2.34 0.08
N PHE A 67 -4.00 1.12 -0.24
CA PHE A 67 -3.30 0.76 -1.48
C PHE A 67 -4.18 -0.22 -2.25
N LEU A 68 -4.69 0.21 -3.41
CA LEU A 68 -5.58 -0.59 -4.25
C LEU A 68 -4.88 -1.02 -5.53
N GLY A 69 -4.90 -2.31 -5.86
CA GLY A 69 -4.23 -2.86 -7.04
C GLY A 69 -4.67 -2.18 -8.35
N VAL A 70 -3.71 -1.83 -9.20
CA VAL A 70 -3.93 -1.23 -10.51
C VAL A 70 -2.84 -1.66 -11.50
N GLU A 71 -3.21 -1.79 -12.77
CA GLU A 71 -2.26 -1.95 -13.88
C GLU A 71 -1.99 -0.58 -14.50
N HIS A 72 -0.80 -0.01 -14.28
CA HIS A 72 -0.40 1.25 -14.89
C HIS A 72 0.02 1.00 -16.35
N PRO A 73 -0.40 1.85 -17.32
CA PRO A 73 -0.13 1.62 -18.74
C PRO A 73 1.37 1.50 -19.09
N GLU A 74 2.23 2.19 -18.35
CA GLU A 74 3.68 2.22 -18.60
C GLU A 74 4.51 1.49 -17.52
N LEU A 75 4.00 1.42 -16.29
CA LEU A 75 4.77 0.94 -15.13
C LEU A 75 4.35 -0.48 -14.70
N GLY A 76 3.26 -0.99 -15.28
CA GLY A 76 2.73 -2.31 -14.99
C GLY A 76 2.04 -2.39 -13.62
N PRO A 77 2.04 -3.58 -12.98
CA PRO A 77 1.26 -3.83 -11.78
C PRO A 77 1.81 -3.08 -10.56
N GLY A 78 0.93 -2.35 -9.87
CA GLY A 78 1.23 -1.67 -8.60
C GLY A 78 -0.03 -1.27 -7.87
N PHE A 79 0.05 -0.21 -7.06
CA PHE A 79 -1.05 0.24 -6.22
C PHE A 79 -1.37 1.71 -6.42
N ASP A 80 -2.66 2.01 -6.53
CA ASP A 80 -3.22 3.35 -6.44
C ASP A 80 -3.38 3.76 -4.98
N LEU A 81 -2.90 4.95 -4.62
CA LEU A 81 -2.90 5.45 -3.25
C LEU A 81 -4.16 6.26 -2.91
N TRP A 82 -4.83 5.89 -1.82
CA TRP A 82 -6.02 6.55 -1.28
C TRP A 82 -5.79 7.03 0.16
N LEU A 83 -6.19 8.26 0.49
CA LEU A 83 -5.86 8.91 1.76
C LEU A 83 -7.07 9.62 2.41
N GLY A 84 -7.10 9.63 3.75
CA GLY A 84 -7.94 10.56 4.53
C GLY A 84 -9.38 10.12 4.80
N GLY A 85 -9.72 8.87 4.55
CA GLY A 85 -11.04 8.31 4.84
C GLY A 85 -11.27 8.08 6.32
N GLY A 86 -12.54 8.15 6.75
CA GLY A 86 -12.89 7.90 8.13
C GLY A 86 -14.39 7.96 8.41
N LEU A 87 -14.88 6.97 9.15
CA LEU A 87 -16.23 6.98 9.73
C LEU A 87 -16.13 7.43 11.20
N SER A 88 -16.50 8.68 11.42
CA SER A 88 -16.62 9.32 12.74
C SER A 88 -17.87 10.20 12.75
N THR A 89 -17.99 11.11 13.72
CA THR A 89 -19.05 12.13 13.78
C THR A 89 -19.09 13.01 12.53
N ALA A 90 -17.93 13.30 11.93
CA ALA A 90 -17.80 13.92 10.62
C ALA A 90 -17.24 12.87 9.63
N PRO A 91 -18.10 12.14 8.90
CA PRO A 91 -17.63 11.12 7.96
C PRO A 91 -16.97 11.76 6.73
N ARG A 92 -15.88 11.14 6.26
CA ARG A 92 -15.18 11.52 5.03
C ARG A 92 -14.77 10.28 4.25
N LEU A 93 -14.92 10.33 2.93
CA LEU A 93 -14.34 9.31 2.03
C LEU A 93 -12.89 9.67 1.72
N ALA A 94 -12.05 8.66 1.55
CA ALA A 94 -10.68 8.83 1.12
C ALA A 94 -10.64 9.34 -0.32
N ASP A 95 -9.70 10.24 -0.58
CA ASP A 95 -9.44 10.77 -1.92
C ASP A 95 -8.29 10.01 -2.58
N ARG A 96 -8.32 9.94 -3.91
CA ARG A 96 -7.18 9.44 -4.69
C ARG A 96 -6.05 10.45 -4.59
N ALA A 97 -4.88 10.00 -4.15
CA ALA A 97 -3.67 10.83 -4.13
C ALA A 97 -3.12 11.11 -5.53
N GLY A 98 -3.59 10.37 -6.55
CA GLY A 98 -3.07 10.46 -7.91
C GLY A 98 -1.67 9.86 -8.07
N ALA A 99 -1.25 9.00 -7.12
CA ALA A 99 0.06 8.37 -7.09
C ALA A 99 -0.05 6.86 -7.30
N TRP A 100 0.86 6.33 -8.13
CA TRP A 100 1.09 4.90 -8.30
C TRP A 100 2.29 4.47 -7.45
N VAL A 101 2.19 3.34 -6.76
CA VAL A 101 3.20 2.83 -5.83
C VAL A 101 3.55 1.38 -6.19
N PRO A 102 4.82 1.04 -6.46
CA PRO A 102 5.21 -0.35 -6.64
C PRO A 102 5.15 -1.11 -5.32
N LEU A 103 4.91 -2.43 -5.37
CA LEU A 103 4.77 -3.27 -4.17
C LEU A 103 5.93 -3.10 -3.17
N ALA A 104 7.15 -2.92 -3.67
CA ALA A 104 8.36 -2.80 -2.86
C ALA A 104 8.41 -1.51 -2.03
N GLU A 105 7.74 -0.44 -2.45
CA GLU A 105 7.75 0.88 -1.80
C GLU A 105 6.53 1.12 -0.90
N VAL A 106 5.55 0.21 -0.90
CA VAL A 106 4.36 0.31 -0.06
C VAL A 106 4.69 0.52 1.42
N PRO A 107 5.67 -0.19 2.04
CA PRO A 107 6.02 0.03 3.44
C PRO A 107 6.56 1.44 3.71
N GLU A 108 7.40 1.97 2.84
CA GLU A 108 8.04 3.28 2.96
C GLU A 108 7.00 4.40 2.79
N VAL A 109 6.12 4.29 1.79
CA VAL A 109 5.01 5.25 1.58
C VAL A 109 4.04 5.23 2.77
N TRP A 110 3.72 4.04 3.29
CA TRP A 110 2.87 3.90 4.49
C TRP A 110 3.48 4.59 5.72
N ALA A 111 4.79 4.42 5.93
CA ALA A 111 5.49 5.02 7.07
C ALA A 111 5.51 6.55 6.96
N GLY A 112 5.79 7.09 5.76
CA GLY A 112 5.78 8.52 5.51
C GLY A 112 4.45 9.18 5.87
N TRP A 113 3.32 8.55 5.50
CA TRP A 113 1.99 9.07 5.85
C TRP A 113 1.65 8.93 7.34
N SER A 114 2.08 7.83 7.96
CA SER A 114 1.92 7.62 9.41
C SER A 114 2.64 8.70 10.21
N VAL A 115 3.88 9.03 9.85
CA VAL A 115 4.68 10.10 10.47
C VAL A 115 4.06 11.47 10.20
N CYS A 116 3.66 11.78 8.97
CA CYS A 116 3.04 13.07 8.65
C CYS A 116 1.75 13.30 9.47
N SER A 117 0.99 12.23 9.74
CA SER A 117 -0.18 12.28 10.61
C SER A 117 0.19 12.60 12.07
N VAL A 118 1.32 12.11 12.59
CA VAL A 118 1.87 12.48 13.91
C VAL A 118 2.28 13.95 13.93
N THR A 119 3.04 14.38 12.92
CA THR A 119 3.60 15.74 12.86
C THR A 119 2.49 16.78 12.73
N THR A 120 1.47 16.52 11.90
CA THR A 120 0.33 17.43 11.71
C THR A 120 -0.47 17.62 12.99
N ALA A 121 -0.67 16.55 13.77
CA ALA A 121 -1.42 16.63 15.02
C ALA A 121 -0.63 17.23 16.19
N THR A 122 0.70 17.16 16.16
CA THR A 122 1.57 17.76 17.18
C THR A 122 1.86 19.24 16.90
N GLY A 123 1.26 19.82 15.85
CA GLY A 123 1.42 21.23 15.49
C GLY A 123 2.69 21.55 14.68
N GLY A 124 3.35 20.53 14.12
CA GLY A 124 4.49 20.71 13.22
C GLY A 124 4.01 20.88 11.78
N CYS A 125 3.64 22.10 11.40
CA CYS A 125 3.43 22.45 10.00
C CYS A 125 4.76 22.38 9.23
N ALA A 126 4.94 21.35 8.42
CA ALA A 126 5.89 21.36 7.31
C ALA A 126 5.09 21.33 6.00
N THR A 127 4.64 22.49 5.56
CA THR A 127 4.41 22.73 4.12
C THR A 127 5.72 22.44 3.39
N GLY A 128 5.74 21.39 2.57
CA GLY A 128 6.83 21.14 1.62
C GLY A 128 6.98 22.30 0.63
N PRO A 129 8.14 22.44 -0.03
CA PRO A 129 8.42 23.54 -0.92
C PRO A 129 7.57 23.43 -2.20
N GLY A 130 7.20 24.58 -2.74
CA GLY A 130 6.45 24.70 -3.99
C GLY A 130 7.26 24.42 -5.25
#